data_AF-A0A933FSM0-F1
#
_entry.id   AF-A0A933FSM0-F1
#
_cell.length_a   1.000
_cell.length_b   1.000
_cell.length_c   1.000
_cell.angle_alpha   90.00
_cell.angle_beta   90.00
_cell.angle_gamma   90.00
#
_symmetry.space_group_name_H-M   'P 1'
#
loop_
_entity.id
_entity.type
_entity.pdbx_description
1 polymer ?
#
loop_
_entity_poly.entity_id
_entity_poly.type
_entity_poly.pdbx_seq_one_letter_code
_entity_poly.pdbx_strand_id
1 'polypeptide(L)'
;MRYLVNEKKNWPWRTGILLLFLLTGILSFGAAGSAQPELKCHDLSFKAGGSEGLPRGWKHFTFRKIKRYTSYRLVKEGSGKYSVKALSQASASALIREIEFDPKNFPVLRWRWKVGNIIKRGEETKKKVIIMQPGSM
;
A
#
# COMPACT_ATOMS: atom_id res chain seq x y z
N MET A 1 57.06 67.04 6.22
CA MET A 1 56.70 66.05 7.26
C MET A 1 55.54 65.21 6.69
N ARG A 2 55.81 63.92 6.39
CA ARG A 2 54.91 62.73 6.28
C ARG A 2 53.43 62.98 5.91
N TYR A 3 52.95 62.66 4.71
CA TYR A 3 52.55 61.36 4.08
C TYR A 3 51.04 61.38 3.81
N LEU A 4 50.66 61.13 2.56
CA LEU A 4 49.30 60.80 2.16
C LEU A 4 49.03 59.33 2.52
N VAL A 5 47.98 59.04 3.28
CA VAL A 5 47.24 57.78 3.19
C VAL A 5 45.74 58.09 3.28
N ASN A 6 45.05 57.74 2.21
CA ASN A 6 43.62 57.81 2.02
C ASN A 6 43.00 56.48 2.48
N GLU A 7 42.26 56.49 3.59
CA GLU A 7 41.43 55.35 4.02
C GLU A 7 39.95 55.75 3.95
N LYS A 8 39.27 55.29 2.88
CA LYS A 8 37.81 55.36 2.79
C LYS A 8 37.19 54.32 3.73
N LYS A 9 36.72 54.83 4.85
CA LYS A 9 36.05 54.15 5.96
C LYS A 9 34.67 53.59 5.55
N ASN A 10 34.63 52.28 5.34
CA ASN A 10 33.71 51.27 5.91
C ASN A 10 32.19 51.52 5.81
N TRP A 11 31.55 50.94 4.79
CA TRP A 11 30.14 50.54 4.85
C TRP A 11 29.90 49.22 4.08
N PRO A 12 29.98 48.04 4.71
CA PRO A 12 29.75 46.78 4.00
C PRO A 12 28.25 46.46 3.99
N TRP A 13 27.70 46.17 2.82
CA TRP A 13 26.34 45.66 2.56
C TRP A 13 26.09 44.24 3.15
N ARG A 14 26.77 43.90 4.25
CA ARG A 14 26.88 42.55 4.80
C ARG A 14 26.05 42.34 6.07
N THR A 15 25.59 43.39 6.72
CA THR A 15 24.79 43.28 7.97
C THR A 15 23.28 43.13 7.72
N GLY A 16 22.78 43.51 6.53
CA GLY A 16 21.36 43.35 6.16
C GLY A 16 20.97 41.96 5.65
N ILE A 17 21.94 41.11 5.29
CA ILE A 17 21.67 39.79 4.69
C ILE A 17 21.57 38.70 5.77
N LEU A 18 22.18 38.87 6.95
CA LEU A 18 22.16 37.87 8.02
C LEU A 18 20.82 37.76 8.77
N LEU A 19 19.96 38.78 8.74
CA LEU A 19 18.63 38.75 9.37
C LEU A 19 17.52 38.17 8.47
N LEU A 20 17.72 38.11 7.15
CA LEU A 20 16.77 37.49 6.21
C LEU A 20 16.93 35.96 6.11
N PHE A 21 18.08 35.43 6.53
CA PHE A 21 18.30 33.98 6.66
C PHE A 21 17.80 33.39 7.99
N LEU A 22 17.53 34.24 9.00
CA LEU A 22 17.05 33.80 10.31
C LEU A 22 15.52 33.59 10.37
N LEU A 23 14.75 34.12 9.41
CA LEU A 23 13.29 33.93 9.32
C LEU A 23 12.85 32.86 8.29
N THR A 24 13.75 32.39 7.41
CA THR A 24 13.49 31.28 6.48
C THR A 24 14.02 29.93 6.99
N GLY A 25 14.83 29.92 8.04
CA GLY A 25 15.49 28.72 8.56
C GLY A 25 14.62 27.75 9.38
N ILE A 26 13.37 28.10 9.71
CA ILE A 26 12.52 27.30 10.62
C ILE A 26 11.42 26.51 9.89
N LEU A 27 11.17 26.73 8.59
CA LEU A 27 10.20 25.93 7.81
C LEU A 27 10.77 24.68 7.13
N SER A 28 12.00 24.27 7.48
CA SER A 28 12.63 23.05 6.96
C SER A 28 12.64 21.89 7.95
N PHE A 29 11.79 21.91 8.99
CA PHE A 29 11.41 20.67 9.69
C PHE A 29 10.43 19.89 8.80
N GLY A 30 10.87 19.60 7.57
CA GLY A 30 10.25 18.59 6.74
C GLY A 30 10.26 17.33 7.59
N ALA A 31 9.08 16.83 7.90
CA ALA A 31 8.93 15.53 8.53
C ALA A 31 9.74 14.56 7.67
N ALA A 32 10.92 14.18 8.15
CA ALA A 32 11.59 12.97 7.71
C ALA A 32 10.63 11.87 8.16
N GLY A 33 9.63 11.61 7.33
CA GLY A 33 8.75 10.46 7.46
C GLY A 33 9.71 9.30 7.51
N SER A 34 9.95 8.77 8.71
CA SER A 34 10.81 7.62 8.87
C SER A 34 10.24 6.56 7.95
N ALA A 35 10.99 6.22 6.90
CA ALA A 35 10.75 5.02 6.14
C ALA A 35 11.06 3.89 7.13
N GLN A 36 10.08 3.57 7.97
CA GLN A 36 10.12 2.44 8.87
C GLN A 36 10.53 1.24 8.01
N PRO A 37 11.53 0.44 8.43
CA PRO A 37 11.89 -0.75 7.70
C PRO A 37 10.62 -1.58 7.54
N GLU A 38 10.14 -1.69 6.30
CA GLU A 38 8.92 -2.41 5.99
C GLU A 38 9.22 -3.88 6.24
N LEU A 39 8.92 -4.35 7.46
CA LEU A 39 8.90 -5.76 7.80
C LEU A 39 7.86 -6.42 6.89
N LYS A 40 8.33 -6.91 5.75
CA LYS A 40 7.50 -7.47 4.68
C LYS A 40 7.28 -8.95 4.98
N CYS A 41 6.23 -9.25 5.74
CA CYS A 41 5.98 -10.63 6.17
C CYS A 41 5.73 -11.56 4.99
N HIS A 42 4.87 -11.17 4.04
CA HIS A 42 4.44 -12.04 2.95
C HIS A 42 3.90 -11.18 1.79
N ASP A 43 4.39 -11.42 0.58
CA ASP A 43 3.83 -10.79 -0.63
C ASP A 43 2.64 -11.59 -1.14
N LEU A 44 1.42 -11.10 -0.84
CA LEU A 44 0.16 -11.69 -1.27
C LEU A 44 -0.31 -11.17 -2.64
N SER A 45 0.54 -10.47 -3.38
CA SER A 45 0.20 -10.02 -4.73
C SER A 45 -0.13 -11.21 -5.64
N PHE A 46 -1.11 -11.03 -6.52
CA PHE A 46 -1.43 -12.05 -7.51
C PHE A 46 -0.29 -12.22 -8.51
N LYS A 47 0.11 -13.47 -8.75
CA LYS A 47 1.20 -13.85 -9.66
C LYS A 47 0.73 -15.01 -10.53
N ALA A 48 1.20 -15.07 -11.77
CA ALA A 48 0.95 -16.20 -12.65
C ALA A 48 1.61 -17.49 -12.13
N GLY A 49 1.21 -18.64 -12.70
CA GLY A 49 1.78 -19.94 -12.38
C GLY A 49 1.08 -20.68 -11.24
N GLY A 50 -0.21 -20.40 -10.99
CA GLY A 50 -1.07 -21.28 -10.19
C GLY A 50 -1.77 -22.33 -11.05
N SER A 51 -2.43 -23.29 -10.40
CA SER A 51 -3.27 -24.29 -11.06
C SER A 51 -4.58 -23.67 -11.56
N GLU A 52 -5.15 -24.25 -12.62
CA GLU A 52 -6.49 -23.89 -13.14
C GLU A 52 -6.67 -22.40 -13.51
N GLY A 53 -5.58 -21.71 -13.88
CA GLY A 53 -5.61 -20.28 -14.22
C GLY A 53 -5.77 -19.36 -13.00
N LEU A 54 -5.63 -19.90 -11.79
CA LEU A 54 -5.58 -19.14 -10.54
C LEU A 54 -4.19 -18.52 -10.32
N PRO A 55 -4.10 -17.47 -9.50
CA PRO A 55 -2.81 -16.96 -9.10
C PRO A 55 -2.04 -17.99 -8.25
N ARG A 56 -0.71 -17.98 -8.37
CA ARG A 56 0.18 -18.90 -7.65
C ARG A 56 -0.10 -18.89 -6.15
N GLY A 57 -0.33 -20.06 -5.57
CA GLY A 57 -0.58 -20.26 -4.13
C GLY A 57 -1.97 -19.83 -3.65
N TRP A 58 -2.87 -19.44 -4.55
CA TRP A 58 -4.28 -19.21 -4.24
C TRP A 58 -5.10 -20.45 -4.61
N LYS A 59 -6.10 -20.76 -3.78
CA LYS A 59 -6.98 -21.92 -3.94
C LYS A 59 -8.43 -21.45 -4.01
N HIS A 60 -9.22 -22.11 -4.86
CA HIS A 60 -10.67 -21.94 -4.86
C HIS A 60 -11.24 -22.66 -3.63
N PHE A 61 -12.00 -21.93 -2.82
CA PHE A 61 -12.67 -22.46 -1.64
C PHE A 61 -14.18 -22.40 -1.83
N THR A 62 -14.84 -23.54 -1.69
CA THR A 62 -16.28 -23.70 -1.88
C THR A 62 -16.98 -23.87 -0.54
N PHE A 63 -18.23 -23.40 -0.47
CA PHE A 63 -19.04 -23.52 0.74
C PHE A 63 -20.02 -24.68 0.59
N ARG A 64 -20.14 -25.54 1.62
CA ARG A 64 -20.94 -26.78 1.57
C ARG A 64 -22.42 -26.59 1.17
N LYS A 65 -23.01 -25.44 1.47
CA LYS A 65 -24.43 -25.12 1.19
C LYS A 65 -24.67 -24.39 -0.14
N ILE A 66 -23.65 -24.25 -0.99
CA ILE A 66 -23.73 -23.48 -2.23
C ILE A 66 -23.64 -24.41 -3.44
N LYS A 67 -24.62 -24.33 -4.34
CA LYS A 67 -24.72 -25.19 -5.53
C LYS A 67 -23.97 -24.65 -6.75
N ARG A 68 -23.73 -23.33 -6.81
CA ARG A 68 -23.02 -22.65 -7.90
C ARG A 68 -21.88 -21.85 -7.32
N TYR A 69 -20.68 -21.99 -7.90
CA TYR A 69 -19.48 -21.29 -7.41
C TYR A 69 -19.11 -20.13 -8.31
N THR A 70 -18.44 -19.12 -7.75
CA THR A 70 -17.89 -17.99 -8.51
C THR A 70 -16.68 -18.48 -9.28
N SER A 71 -16.57 -18.12 -10.57
CA SER A 71 -15.38 -18.43 -11.35
C SER A 71 -14.37 -17.30 -11.23
N TYR A 72 -13.10 -17.68 -11.13
CA TYR A 72 -11.98 -16.75 -10.98
C TYR A 72 -11.02 -16.88 -12.15
N ARG A 73 -10.46 -15.76 -12.57
CA ARG A 73 -9.39 -15.74 -13.57
C ARG A 73 -8.37 -14.67 -13.23
N LEU A 74 -7.09 -15.02 -13.35
CA LEU A 74 -6.01 -14.06 -13.28
C LEU A 74 -6.00 -13.19 -14.55
N VAL A 75 -5.96 -11.87 -14.39
CA VAL A 75 -5.93 -10.90 -15.48
C VAL A 75 -4.68 -10.04 -15.36
N LYS A 76 -3.96 -9.87 -16.46
CA LYS A 76 -2.83 -8.93 -16.53
C LYS A 76 -3.36 -7.54 -16.89
N GLU A 77 -3.02 -6.55 -16.08
CA GLU A 77 -3.35 -5.15 -16.29
C GLU A 77 -2.30 -4.49 -17.19
N GLY A 78 -2.68 -3.39 -17.87
CA GLY A 78 -1.74 -2.63 -18.72
C GLY A 78 -0.51 -2.08 -17.97
N SER A 79 -0.60 -1.92 -16.64
CA SER A 79 0.52 -1.53 -15.76
C SER A 79 1.50 -2.67 -15.44
N GLY A 80 1.31 -3.86 -16.02
CA GLY A 80 2.12 -5.05 -15.73
C GLY A 80 1.77 -5.78 -14.43
N LYS A 81 0.86 -5.24 -13.62
CA LYS A 81 0.33 -5.89 -12.41
C LYS A 81 -0.75 -6.91 -12.76
N TYR A 82 -1.02 -7.83 -11.85
CA TYR A 82 -2.14 -8.77 -11.98
C TYR A 82 -3.31 -8.39 -11.07
N SER A 83 -4.52 -8.62 -11.56
CA SER A 83 -5.77 -8.55 -10.82
C SER A 83 -6.51 -9.89 -10.95
N VAL A 84 -7.45 -10.16 -10.05
CA VAL A 84 -8.35 -11.31 -10.18
C VAL A 84 -9.71 -10.82 -10.61
N LYS A 85 -10.19 -11.34 -11.74
CA LYS A 85 -11.58 -11.17 -12.17
C LYS A 85 -12.42 -12.27 -11.54
N ALA A 86 -13.47 -11.88 -10.83
CA ALA A 86 -14.48 -12.78 -10.30
C ALA A 86 -15.77 -12.62 -11.11
N LEU A 87 -16.35 -13.74 -11.55
CA LEU A 87 -17.65 -13.78 -12.23
C LEU A 87 -18.61 -14.60 -11.37
N SER A 88 -19.61 -13.91 -10.80
CA SER A 88 -20.64 -14.52 -9.96
C SER A 88 -22.00 -14.40 -10.63
N GLN A 89 -22.76 -15.49 -10.65
CA GLN A 89 -24.12 -15.56 -11.17
C GLN A 89 -24.97 -16.38 -10.21
N ALA A 90 -25.59 -15.70 -9.24
CA ALA A 90 -26.30 -16.34 -8.13
C ALA A 90 -25.48 -17.52 -7.56
N SER A 91 -24.21 -17.22 -7.33
CA SER A 91 -23.14 -18.14 -6.92
C SER A 91 -22.31 -17.52 -5.80
N ALA A 92 -21.63 -18.36 -5.04
CA ALA A 92 -20.73 -17.90 -3.97
C ALA A 92 -19.57 -18.87 -3.78
N SER A 93 -18.38 -18.32 -3.61
CA SER A 93 -17.17 -19.03 -3.21
C SER A 93 -16.14 -18.01 -2.73
N ALA A 94 -14.98 -18.49 -2.30
CA ALA A 94 -13.86 -17.64 -1.96
C ALA A 94 -12.61 -18.05 -2.75
N LEU A 95 -11.70 -17.09 -2.91
CA LEU A 95 -10.34 -17.36 -3.35
C LEU A 95 -9.43 -17.11 -2.15
N ILE A 96 -8.82 -18.17 -1.62
CA ILE A 96 -8.07 -18.13 -0.35
C ILE A 96 -6.59 -18.41 -0.58
N ARG A 97 -5.74 -17.81 0.25
CA ARG A 97 -4.33 -18.14 0.35
C ARG A 97 -3.99 -18.30 1.82
N GLU A 98 -3.59 -19.52 2.18
CA GLU A 98 -3.10 -19.84 3.51
C GLU A 98 -1.68 -19.28 3.66
N ILE A 99 -1.44 -18.59 4.75
CA ILE A 99 -0.12 -18.11 5.16
C ILE A 99 0.04 -18.34 6.65
N GLU A 100 1.27 -18.61 7.06
CA GLU A 100 1.66 -18.66 8.46
C GLU A 100 2.47 -17.41 8.78
N PHE A 101 2.05 -16.67 9.80
CA PHE A 101 2.77 -15.50 10.30
C PHE A 101 2.44 -15.26 11.77
N ASP A 102 3.35 -14.60 12.48
CA ASP A 102 3.11 -14.13 13.85
C ASP A 102 2.52 -12.71 13.82
N PRO A 103 1.25 -12.52 14.24
CA PRO A 103 0.62 -11.20 14.28
C PRO A 103 1.33 -10.22 15.23
N LYS A 104 2.10 -10.69 16.22
CA LYS A 104 2.89 -9.82 17.10
C LYS A 104 4.02 -9.12 16.34
N ASN A 105 4.62 -9.82 15.38
CA ASN A 105 5.71 -9.29 14.55
C ASN A 105 5.19 -8.50 13.34
N PHE A 106 3.97 -8.82 12.86
CA PHE A 106 3.39 -8.20 11.68
C PHE A 106 1.92 -7.78 11.90
N PRO A 107 1.67 -6.73 12.69
CA PRO A 107 0.32 -6.33 13.10
C PRO A 107 -0.47 -5.58 12.00
N VAL A 108 0.17 -5.21 10.89
CA VAL A 108 -0.43 -4.40 9.83
C VAL A 108 -0.62 -5.21 8.56
N LEU A 109 -1.87 -5.29 8.09
CA LEU A 109 -2.21 -5.82 6.78
C LEU A 109 -2.43 -4.67 5.79
N ARG A 110 -1.68 -4.67 4.67
CA ARG A 110 -1.89 -3.74 3.56
C ARG A 110 -2.56 -4.45 2.40
N TRP A 111 -3.59 -3.84 1.84
CA TRP A 111 -4.29 -4.34 0.65
C TRP A 111 -4.60 -3.19 -0.30
N ARG A 112 -4.86 -3.54 -1.56
CA ARG A 112 -5.45 -2.63 -2.55
C ARG A 112 -6.51 -3.37 -3.33
N TRP A 113 -7.64 -2.72 -3.54
CA TRP A 113 -8.73 -3.25 -4.34
C TRP A 113 -8.90 -2.39 -5.59
N LYS A 114 -9.20 -3.04 -6.71
CA LYS A 114 -9.75 -2.41 -7.90
C LYS A 114 -11.16 -2.97 -8.08
N VAL A 115 -12.16 -2.12 -7.99
CA VAL A 115 -13.56 -2.51 -8.19
C VAL A 115 -13.97 -2.09 -9.59
N GLY A 116 -14.60 -2.99 -10.32
CA GLY A 116 -15.18 -2.72 -11.64
C GLY A 116 -16.44 -3.54 -11.82
N ASN A 117 -17.37 -3.05 -12.65
CA ASN A 117 -18.64 -3.70 -12.97
C ASN A 117 -19.50 -4.04 -11.73
N ILE A 118 -19.88 -3.01 -10.97
CA ILE A 118 -20.69 -3.14 -9.75
C ILE A 118 -22.11 -3.59 -10.11
N ILE A 119 -22.61 -4.63 -9.42
CA ILE A 119 -23.99 -5.07 -9.57
C ILE A 119 -24.91 -4.01 -8.96
N LYS A 120 -25.88 -3.50 -9.73
CA LYS A 120 -26.77 -2.38 -9.33
C LYS A 120 -27.52 -2.57 -7.99
N ARG A 121 -27.64 -3.79 -7.49
CA ARG A 121 -28.34 -4.16 -6.24
C ARG A 121 -27.42 -4.77 -5.18
N GLY A 122 -26.10 -4.69 -5.34
CA GLY A 122 -25.15 -5.18 -4.33
C GLY A 122 -25.15 -4.24 -3.12
N GLU A 123 -25.68 -4.70 -1.99
CA GLU A 123 -25.62 -3.98 -0.71
C GLU A 123 -24.59 -4.65 0.21
N GLU A 124 -23.43 -4.01 0.40
CA GLU A 124 -22.28 -4.55 1.16
C GLU A 124 -22.07 -3.79 2.49
N THR A 125 -23.15 -3.30 3.11
CA THR A 125 -23.10 -2.47 4.34
C THR A 125 -22.86 -3.27 5.61
N LYS A 126 -22.96 -4.61 5.57
CA LYS A 126 -22.73 -5.51 6.72
C LYS A 126 -21.61 -6.49 6.40
N LYS A 127 -20.50 -6.40 7.14
CA LYS A 127 -19.36 -7.33 7.02
C LYS A 127 -18.97 -7.87 8.40
N LYS A 128 -18.85 -9.20 8.51
CA LYS A 128 -18.29 -9.87 9.69
C LYS A 128 -16.88 -10.33 9.37
N VAL A 129 -15.89 -9.88 10.15
CA VAL A 129 -14.53 -10.41 10.07
C VAL A 129 -14.50 -11.73 10.82
N ILE A 130 -14.07 -12.81 10.15
CA ILE A 130 -13.85 -14.11 10.77
C ILE A 130 -12.33 -14.35 10.77
N ILE A 131 -11.76 -14.49 11.96
CA ILE A 131 -10.37 -14.92 12.13
C ILE A 131 -10.41 -16.44 12.26
N MET A 132 -9.91 -17.16 11.26
CA MET A 132 -9.80 -18.62 11.33
C MET A 132 -8.61 -18.98 12.22
N GLN A 133 -8.85 -19.76 13.27
CA GLN A 133 -7.79 -20.27 14.14
C GLN A 133 -7.24 -21.58 13.56
N PRO A 134 -5.94 -21.88 13.76
CA PRO A 134 -5.38 -23.16 13.34
C PRO A 134 -6.16 -24.31 14.00
N GLY A 135 -6.62 -25.28 13.20
CA GLY A 135 -7.31 -26.49 13.69
C GLY A 135 -8.84 -26.56 13.47
N SER A 136 -9.44 -25.61 12.73
CA SER A 136 -10.89 -25.62 12.44
C SER A 136 -11.29 -26.30 11.12
N MET A 137 -10.51 -27.27 10.62
CA MET A 137 -10.89 -28.12 9.47
C MET A 137 -11.37 -29.48 9.94
#